data_AF-A0A3C0ULF1-F1
#
_entry.id   AF-A0A3C0ULF1-F1
#
_cell.length_a   1.000
_cell.length_b   1.000
_cell.length_c   1.000
_cell.angle_alpha   90.00
_cell.angle_beta   90.00
_cell.angle_gamma   90.00
#
_symmetry.space_group_name_H-M   'P 1'
#
loop_
_entity.id
_entity.type
_entity.pdbx_description
1 polymer ?
#
loop_
_entity_poly.entity_id
_entity_poly.type
_entity_poly.pdbx_seq_one_letter_code
_entity_poly.pdbx_strand_id
1 'polypeptide(L)'
;MDKQAMHTNELKKAFIIEATHFDNMQPILPASACALAILLHPDQYDTLMNDFVLISFNIKNIMIRKIAANNLRTTNSLELSTLDGGTITVRRSDINFICVLKKAIVDL
;
A
#
# COMPACT_ATOMS: atom_id res chain seq x y z
N MET A 1 1.30 17.77 18.56
CA MET A 1 1.28 16.79 17.45
C MET A 1 2.60 16.92 16.72
N ASP A 2 3.52 16.01 16.99
CA ASP A 2 4.85 16.05 16.39
C ASP A 2 4.75 15.75 14.89
N LYS A 3 5.16 16.72 14.08
CA LYS A 3 5.36 16.53 12.65
C LYS A 3 6.58 15.63 12.48
N GLN A 4 6.39 14.32 12.32
CA GLN A 4 7.48 13.45 11.87
C GLN A 4 7.97 13.94 10.51
N ALA A 5 9.22 14.41 10.48
CA ALA A 5 9.89 14.77 9.25
C ALA A 5 10.23 13.48 8.48
N MET A 6 9.72 13.33 7.26
CA MET A 6 10.17 12.28 6.35
C MET A 6 11.64 12.50 5.99
N HIS A 7 12.44 11.44 6.04
CA HIS A 7 13.85 11.51 5.71
C HIS A 7 14.03 11.75 4.19
N THR A 8 15.05 12.53 3.80
CA THR A 8 15.25 13.01 2.42
C THR A 8 15.35 11.90 1.35
N ASN A 9 15.81 10.70 1.72
CA ASN A 9 15.88 9.55 0.82
C ASN A 9 14.51 8.95 0.47
N GLU A 10 13.52 9.10 1.35
CA GLU A 10 12.16 8.62 1.10
C GLU A 10 11.44 9.49 0.06
N LEU A 11 11.71 10.80 0.05
CA LEU A 11 11.11 11.73 -0.91
C LEU A 11 11.49 11.43 -2.36
N LYS A 12 12.69 10.87 -2.62
CA LYS A 12 13.12 10.48 -3.99
C LYS A 12 12.35 9.28 -4.55
N LYS A 13 11.69 8.50 -3.69
CA LYS A 13 10.90 7.31 -4.06
C LYS A 13 9.40 7.54 -3.89
N ALA A 14 9.02 8.76 -3.52
CA ALA A 14 7.65 9.12 -3.23
C ALA A 14 6.96 9.63 -4.49
N PHE A 15 5.68 9.29 -4.64
CA PHE A 15 4.83 9.80 -5.69
C PHE A 15 3.41 10.01 -5.15
N ILE A 16 2.64 10.83 -5.85
CA ILE A 16 1.24 11.09 -5.52
C ILE A 16 0.38 10.15 -6.36
N ILE A 17 -0.57 9.49 -5.71
CA ILE A 17 -1.66 8.77 -6.35
C ILE A 17 -2.96 9.56 -6.16
N GLU A 18 -3.75 9.64 -7.22
CA GLU A 18 -5.08 10.24 -7.18
C GLU A 18 -6.12 9.12 -7.20
N ALA A 19 -7.06 9.17 -6.26
CA ALA A 19 -8.18 8.25 -6.17
C ALA A 19 -9.25 8.57 -7.23
N THR A 20 -9.67 7.58 -8.02
CA THR A 20 -10.79 7.71 -8.95
C THR A 20 -12.06 7.08 -8.38
N HIS A 21 -13.24 7.46 -8.90
CA HIS A 21 -14.54 6.91 -8.46
C HIS A 21 -14.70 5.40 -8.67
N PHE A 22 -13.84 4.78 -9.49
CA PHE A 22 -13.87 3.34 -9.79
C PHE A 22 -12.89 2.54 -8.94
N ASP A 23 -12.04 3.21 -8.16
CA ASP A 23 -11.03 2.53 -7.36
C ASP A 23 -11.66 1.95 -6.10
N ASN A 24 -11.82 0.63 -6.09
CA ASN A 24 -12.11 -0.10 -4.86
C ASN A 24 -10.86 -0.08 -3.99
N MET A 25 -10.76 0.84 -3.03
CA MET A 25 -9.60 1.04 -2.14
C MET A 25 -9.97 0.88 -0.67
N GLN A 26 -8.99 0.55 0.17
CA GLN A 26 -9.09 0.65 1.62
C GLN A 26 -7.87 1.42 2.17
N PRO A 27 -8.05 2.52 2.94
CA PRO A 27 -9.34 3.11 3.31
C PRO A 27 -10.07 3.64 2.07
N ILE A 28 -11.40 3.78 2.16
CA ILE A 28 -12.17 4.43 1.11
C ILE A 28 -11.74 5.89 1.09
N LEU A 29 -11.04 6.28 0.04
CA LEU A 29 -10.68 7.67 -0.22
C LEU A 29 -11.79 8.30 -1.08
N PRO A 30 -12.16 9.57 -0.83
CA PRO A 30 -13.00 10.33 -1.74
C PRO A 30 -12.38 10.37 -3.14
N ALA A 31 -13.20 10.49 -4.17
CA ALA A 31 -12.67 10.72 -5.51
C ALA A 31 -11.90 12.05 -5.57
N SER A 32 -10.83 12.09 -6.36
CA SER A 32 -9.84 13.17 -6.45
C SER A 32 -8.99 13.35 -5.19
N ALA A 33 -9.21 12.55 -4.13
CA ALA A 33 -8.30 12.56 -2.99
C ALA A 33 -6.93 12.08 -3.44
N CYS A 34 -5.90 12.83 -3.04
CA CYS A 34 -4.53 12.47 -3.30
C CYS A 34 -3.98 11.67 -2.11
N ALA A 35 -3.03 10.76 -2.35
CA ALA A 35 -2.27 10.13 -1.29
C ALA A 35 -0.79 10.06 -1.65
N LEU A 36 0.06 10.28 -0.65
CA LEU A 36 1.50 10.10 -0.79
C LEU A 36 1.84 8.63 -0.61
N ALA A 37 2.37 8.02 -1.67
CA ALA A 37 2.86 6.65 -1.68
C ALA A 37 4.39 6.64 -1.77
N ILE A 38 5.04 5.72 -1.06
CA ILE A 38 6.49 5.51 -1.12
C ILE A 38 6.78 4.12 -1.65
N LEU A 39 7.50 4.04 -2.77
CA LEU A 39 7.96 2.77 -3.31
C LEU A 39 8.97 2.11 -2.37
N LEU A 40 8.67 0.88 -1.97
CA LEU A 40 9.58 0.07 -1.15
C LEU A 40 10.54 -0.73 -2.01
N HIS A 41 11.76 -0.90 -1.52
CA HIS A 41 12.67 -1.92 -2.05
C HIS A 41 12.24 -3.31 -1.54
N PRO A 42 12.42 -4.41 -2.33
CA PRO A 42 11.90 -5.73 -1.96
C PRO A 42 12.40 -6.33 -0.63
N ASP A 43 13.56 -5.89 -0.13
CA ASP A 43 14.08 -6.27 1.19
C ASP A 43 13.31 -5.62 2.35
N GLN A 44 12.57 -4.55 2.09
CA GLN A 44 11.76 -3.83 3.07
C GLN A 44 10.35 -4.43 3.22
N TYR A 45 9.94 -5.37 2.36
CA TYR A 45 8.56 -5.89 2.40
C TYR A 45 8.25 -6.58 3.73
N ASP A 46 9.25 -7.16 4.38
CA ASP A 46 9.08 -7.87 5.64
C ASP A 46 8.86 -6.92 6.85
N THR A 47 9.05 -5.60 6.68
CA THR A 47 8.84 -4.61 7.74
C THR A 47 7.40 -4.10 7.78
N LEU A 48 6.57 -4.47 6.80
CA LEU A 48 5.20 -4.02 6.68
C LEU A 48 4.33 -4.63 7.77
N MET A 49 3.65 -3.78 8.55
CA MET A 49 2.80 -4.21 9.65
C MET A 49 1.58 -3.31 9.74
N ASN A 50 0.40 -3.84 9.37
CA ASN A 50 -0.89 -3.13 9.48
C ASN A 50 -0.98 -1.86 8.61
N ASP A 51 -0.06 -1.68 7.67
CA ASP A 51 0.02 -0.54 6.74
C ASP A 51 -1.05 -0.62 5.65
N PHE A 52 -1.44 0.54 5.12
CA PHE A 52 -2.14 0.63 3.84
C PHE A 52 -1.12 0.67 2.71
N VAL A 53 -1.28 -0.20 1.72
CA VAL A 53 -0.35 -0.36 0.62
C VAL A 53 -1.05 -0.31 -0.72
N LEU A 54 -0.43 0.37 -1.68
CA LEU A 54 -0.65 0.15 -3.10
C LEU A 54 0.23 -1.03 -3.51
N ILE A 55 -0.37 -2.10 -4.01
CA ILE A 55 0.33 -3.31 -4.41
C ILE A 55 -0.06 -3.72 -5.82
N SER A 56 0.93 -4.08 -6.62
CA SER A 56 0.73 -4.73 -7.91
C SER A 56 1.16 -6.18 -7.85
N PHE A 57 0.31 -7.07 -8.35
CA PHE A 57 0.60 -8.49 -8.45
C PHE A 57 -0.08 -9.15 -9.66
N ASN A 58 0.43 -10.32 -10.08
CA ASN A 58 -0.04 -11.04 -11.27
C ASN A 58 -0.07 -10.16 -12.55
N ILE A 59 0.88 -9.22 -12.66
CA ILE A 59 1.10 -8.25 -13.78
C ILE A 59 -0.07 -7.28 -14.06
N LYS A 60 -1.33 -7.65 -13.82
CA LYS A 60 -2.53 -6.90 -14.20
C LYS A 60 -3.32 -6.35 -13.01
N ASN A 61 -3.10 -6.86 -11.80
CA ASN A 61 -3.84 -6.41 -10.64
C ASN A 61 -3.05 -5.32 -9.93
N ILE A 62 -3.71 -4.19 -9.71
CA ILE A 62 -3.24 -3.11 -8.86
C ILE A 62 -4.37 -2.84 -7.87
N MET A 63 -4.04 -2.78 -6.58
CA MET A 63 -5.03 -2.47 -5.55
C MET A 63 -4.41 -1.71 -4.38
N ILE A 64 -5.26 -0.98 -3.67
CA ILE A 64 -4.90 -0.32 -2.42
C ILE A 64 -5.64 -1.03 -1.29
N ARG A 65 -4.89 -1.71 -0.41
CA ARG A 65 -5.46 -2.50 0.69
C ARG A 65 -4.65 -2.35 1.95
N LYS A 66 -5.29 -2.68 3.07
CA LYS A 66 -4.63 -2.84 4.35
C LYS A 66 -3.94 -4.21 4.40
N ILE A 67 -2.75 -4.27 4.97
CA ILE A 67 -2.10 -5.54 5.29
C ILE A 67 -2.77 -6.15 6.52
N ALA A 68 -3.32 -7.34 6.34
CA ALA A 68 -3.92 -8.14 7.40
C ALA A 68 -2.86 -8.97 8.13
N ALA A 69 -1.98 -9.63 7.37
CA ALA A 69 -0.85 -10.38 7.91
C ALA A 69 0.33 -10.36 6.93
N ASN A 70 1.56 -10.35 7.48
CA ASN A 70 2.79 -10.38 6.70
C ASN A 70 3.59 -11.64 7.02
N ASN A 71 3.42 -12.66 6.18
CA ASN A 71 4.05 -13.97 6.32
C ASN A 71 5.13 -14.18 5.24
N LEU A 72 5.72 -13.10 4.71
CA LEU A 72 6.66 -13.16 3.60
C LEU A 72 7.96 -13.90 3.95
N ARG A 73 8.33 -13.97 5.23
CA ARG A 73 9.51 -14.74 5.71
C ARG A 73 9.23 -16.20 5.99
N THR A 74 7.99 -16.54 6.33
CA THR A 74 7.61 -17.87 6.80
C THR A 74 6.98 -18.68 5.69
N THR A 75 5.90 -18.18 5.10
CA THR A 75 5.11 -18.86 4.06
C THR A 75 5.20 -18.20 2.69
N ASN A 76 6.07 -17.20 2.51
CA ASN A 76 6.22 -16.44 1.27
C ASN A 76 4.90 -15.81 0.79
N SER A 77 4.05 -15.36 1.72
CA SER A 77 2.76 -14.76 1.39
C SER A 77 2.47 -13.49 2.18
N LEU A 78 1.72 -12.60 1.56
CA LEU A 78 1.15 -11.39 2.15
C LEU A 78 -0.37 -11.51 2.13
N GLU A 79 -1.02 -11.22 3.24
CA GLU A 79 -2.47 -11.21 3.34
C GLU A 79 -2.97 -9.77 3.36
N LEU A 80 -3.89 -9.46 2.46
CA LEU A 80 -4.50 -8.15 2.29
C LEU A 80 -5.96 -8.22 2.70
N SER A 81 -6.43 -7.28 3.51
CA SER A 81 -7.85 -7.19 3.86
C SER A 81 -8.70 -6.97 2.61
N THR A 82 -9.93 -7.46 2.60
CA THR A 82 -10.96 -7.15 1.60
C THR A 82 -12.03 -6.23 2.17
N LEU A 83 -12.82 -5.60 1.29
CA LEU A 83 -13.86 -4.66 1.70
C LEU A 83 -15.03 -5.33 2.44
N ASP A 84 -15.26 -6.62 2.17
CA ASP A 84 -16.28 -7.47 2.79
C ASP A 84 -15.80 -8.14 4.09
N GLY A 85 -14.62 -7.77 4.61
CA GLY A 85 -14.11 -8.24 5.89
C GLY A 85 -13.33 -9.56 5.86
N GLY A 86 -13.01 -10.06 4.66
CA GLY A 86 -12.11 -11.20 4.45
C GLY A 86 -10.66 -10.81 4.16
N THR A 87 -9.92 -11.74 3.57
CA THR A 87 -8.52 -11.54 3.15
C THR A 87 -8.24 -12.14 1.78
N ILE A 88 -7.38 -11.50 1.00
CA ILE A 88 -6.76 -12.05 -0.21
C ILE A 88 -5.30 -12.38 0.11
N THR A 89 -4.87 -13.58 -0.25
CA THR A 89 -3.47 -14.01 -0.12
C THR A 89 -2.72 -13.76 -1.42
N VAL A 90 -1.61 -13.03 -1.35
CA VAL A 90 -0.69 -12.75 -2.46
C VAL A 90 0.64 -13.44 -2.19
N ARG A 91 1.12 -14.27 -3.12
CA ARG A 91 2.44 -14.91 -2.99
C ARG A 91 3.56 -13.93 -3.34
N ARG A 92 4.70 -14.06 -2.68
CA ARG A 92 5.89 -13.22 -2.91
C ARG A 92 6.33 -13.22 -4.38
N SER A 93 6.25 -14.37 -5.05
CA SER A 93 6.57 -14.54 -6.47
C SER A 93 5.69 -13.73 -7.41
N ASP A 94 4.47 -13.42 -6.96
CA ASP A 94 3.44 -12.79 -7.77
C ASP A 94 3.47 -11.26 -7.59
N ILE A 95 4.23 -10.74 -6.62
CA ILE A 95 4.34 -9.31 -6.29
C ILE A 95 5.30 -8.63 -7.27
N ASN A 96 4.78 -7.64 -8.00
CA ASN A 96 5.60 -6.80 -8.87
C ASN A 96 6.23 -5.64 -8.08
N PHE A 97 5.42 -4.94 -7.29
CA PHE A 97 5.87 -3.85 -6.43
C PHE A 97 4.91 -3.59 -5.27
N ILE A 98 5.42 -2.97 -4.20
CA ILE A 98 4.63 -2.47 -3.07
C ILE A 98 5.02 -1.02 -2.79
N CYS A 99 4.01 -0.18 -2.57
CA CYS A 99 4.18 1.18 -2.08
C CYS A 99 3.38 1.38 -0.80
N VAL A 100 4.00 1.96 0.23
CA VAL A 100 3.32 2.29 1.50
C VAL A 100 2.66 3.65 1.38
N LEU A 101 1.39 3.72 1.76
CA LEU A 101 0.66 4.99 1.87
C LEU A 101 1.02 5.66 3.19
N LYS A 102 1.65 6.83 3.13
CA LYS A 102 2.06 7.59 4.33
C LYS A 102 1.03 8.59 4.78
N LYS A 103 0.33 9.23 3.84
CA LYS A 103 -0.62 10.30 4.15
C LYS A 103 -1.67 10.43 3.04
N ALA A 104 -2.95 10.47 3.42
CA ALA A 104 -3.99 10.99 2.55
C ALA A 104 -3.92 12.52 2.54
N ILE A 105 -3.76 13.10 1.36
CA ILE A 105 -3.90 14.52 1.07
C ILE A 105 -5.34 14.67 0.59
N VAL A 106 -6.23 14.87 1.55
CA VAL A 106 -7.62 15.22 1.26
C VAL A 106 -7.63 16.74 1.12
N ASP A 107 -7.90 17.25 -0.09
CA ASP A 107 -8.24 18.66 -0.24
C ASP A 107 -9.56 18.90 0.51
N LEU A 108 -9.51 19.80 1.49
CA LEU A 108 -10.66 20.32 2.23
C LEU A 108 -11.27 21.50 1.49
#